data_AF-A0A2V2SD77-F1
#
_entry.id   AF-A0A2V2SD77-F1
#
_cell.length_a   1.000
_cell.length_b   1.000
_cell.length_c   1.000
_cell.angle_alpha   90.00
_cell.angle_beta   90.00
_cell.angle_gamma   90.00
#
_symmetry.space_group_name_H-M   'P 1'
#
loop_
_entity.id
_entity.type
_entity.pdbx_description
1 polymer ?
#
loop_
_entity_poly.entity_id
_entity_poly.type
_entity_poly.pdbx_seq_one_letter_code
_entity_poly.pdbx_strand_id
1 'polypeptide(L)'
;MNITRRLSAFLLLPTILSAAFTVAIAQPQTPKFKTRVLVITGGHGFEEAPFFKLFEENPNITFQATTHTNVQALHNLESAKDFDVLVMYDFNQSISEEAKADFLGLLRAGKGLVILHHAIAAYPKWPEYWKIVGAHYYLEKTTVDGVEKARTQWKHDGHYKVHIADPAHPVTQGVSDFDIHDETYKGYDVYPDCHPLLTTDSPENNSVFAWANTYENSRIVYIQCGHDHFAYENPNYQRILQQAIQWTGKQSRAREQAAQGAHKNGTALTYQSRKDSHFVSQVPEWKSLFDGKTTAGWHSFHKTTFPERGWVAEDGWLHCLGQHGGDIVSDELFDQFDVLWEWKIARGGNSGLKYFVLDSRKSAIGHEYQMLDDERNPDGKLADGKRLTASFYDVLKPMVKTSVREPGEINHSRVLVRGNHVEHWLNGVKVLEYEAGSDAVKEAVAQSKFKDMPGFGERAKGHILLQDHNSDVWFRNIRIRDLSGG
;
A
#
# COMPACT_ATOMS: atom_id res chain seq x y z
N MET A 1 -108.85 -8.26 -9.89
CA MET A 1 -109.27 -7.06 -9.13
C MET A 1 -108.20 -6.76 -8.09
N ASN A 2 -107.73 -5.51 -8.06
CA ASN A 2 -106.88 -4.88 -7.03
C ASN A 2 -105.40 -5.28 -6.88
N ILE A 3 -104.57 -4.50 -7.58
CA ILE A 3 -103.46 -3.67 -7.07
C ILE A 3 -103.02 -3.90 -5.62
N THR A 4 -101.73 -4.25 -5.43
CA THR A 4 -100.91 -3.72 -4.33
C THR A 4 -99.41 -3.76 -4.68
N ARG A 5 -98.78 -2.58 -4.59
CA ARG A 5 -97.32 -2.34 -4.67
C ARG A 5 -96.57 -3.12 -3.59
N ARG A 6 -95.32 -3.54 -3.85
CA ARG A 6 -94.17 -3.27 -2.95
C ARG A 6 -92.80 -3.61 -3.56
N LEU A 7 -91.99 -2.54 -3.59
CA LEU A 7 -90.53 -2.39 -3.48
C LEU A 7 -89.57 -3.48 -3.98
N SER A 8 -88.73 -3.03 -4.92
CA SER A 8 -87.44 -3.57 -5.33
C SER A 8 -86.41 -3.57 -4.19
N ALA A 9 -85.67 -4.67 -4.04
CA ALA A 9 -84.35 -4.69 -3.44
C ALA A 9 -83.47 -5.63 -4.28
N PHE A 10 -82.57 -5.05 -5.07
CA PHE A 10 -81.50 -5.75 -5.79
C PHE A 10 -80.43 -6.16 -4.77
N LEU A 11 -80.16 -7.46 -4.64
CA LEU A 11 -79.00 -7.98 -3.92
C LEU A 11 -77.73 -7.72 -4.76
N LEU A 12 -76.86 -6.84 -4.26
CA LEU A 12 -75.48 -6.70 -4.71
C LEU A 12 -74.63 -7.78 -4.02
N LEU A 13 -74.09 -8.72 -4.80
CA LEU A 13 -72.99 -9.59 -4.35
C LEU A 13 -71.69 -8.77 -4.29
N PRO A 14 -70.88 -8.87 -3.21
CA PRO A 14 -69.58 -8.25 -3.18
C PRO A 14 -68.56 -9.11 -3.95
N THR A 15 -68.04 -8.57 -5.06
CA THR A 15 -66.85 -9.08 -5.74
C THR A 15 -65.62 -8.79 -4.90
N ILE A 16 -65.06 -9.82 -4.27
CA ILE A 16 -63.75 -9.74 -3.59
C ILE A 16 -62.67 -9.69 -4.67
N LEU A 17 -62.15 -8.50 -4.94
CA LEU A 17 -60.98 -8.28 -5.79
C LEU A 17 -59.74 -8.66 -4.98
N SER A 18 -59.21 -9.87 -5.19
CA SER A 18 -57.93 -10.28 -4.60
C SER A 18 -56.79 -9.51 -5.26
N ALA A 19 -56.38 -8.40 -4.66
CA ALA A 19 -55.17 -7.68 -5.05
C ALA A 19 -53.96 -8.53 -4.67
N ALA A 20 -53.39 -9.23 -5.66
CA ALA A 20 -52.09 -9.86 -5.52
C ALA A 20 -51.02 -8.77 -5.35
N PHE A 21 -50.64 -8.48 -4.11
CA PHE A 21 -49.42 -7.74 -3.82
C PHE A 21 -48.23 -8.64 -4.15
N THR A 22 -47.75 -8.56 -5.39
CA THR A 22 -46.38 -8.98 -5.69
C THR A 22 -45.44 -8.03 -4.95
N VAL A 23 -44.92 -8.48 -3.80
CA VAL A 23 -43.71 -7.90 -3.21
C VAL A 23 -42.61 -8.16 -4.22
N ALA A 24 -42.25 -7.13 -4.98
CA ALA A 24 -41.04 -7.15 -5.77
C ALA A 24 -39.88 -7.29 -4.78
N ILE A 25 -39.36 -8.50 -4.65
CA ILE A 25 -38.06 -8.72 -4.01
C ILE A 25 -37.08 -7.97 -4.89
N ALA A 26 -36.70 -6.77 -4.47
CA ALA A 26 -35.62 -6.04 -5.10
C ALA A 26 -34.39 -6.97 -5.03
N GLN A 27 -33.96 -7.49 -6.18
CA GLN A 27 -32.68 -8.15 -6.27
C GLN A 27 -31.64 -7.18 -5.69
N PRO A 28 -30.70 -7.63 -4.85
CA PRO A 28 -29.63 -6.78 -4.36
C PRO A 28 -28.92 -6.21 -5.59
N GLN A 29 -29.14 -4.91 -5.84
CA GLN A 29 -28.45 -4.24 -6.92
C GLN A 29 -26.98 -4.34 -6.59
N THR A 30 -26.22 -5.03 -7.44
CA THR A 30 -24.77 -5.03 -7.38
C THR A 30 -24.34 -3.56 -7.32
N PRO A 31 -23.59 -3.12 -6.29
CA PRO A 31 -23.22 -1.73 -6.18
C PRO A 31 -22.55 -1.32 -7.49
N LYS A 32 -23.11 -0.32 -8.18
CA LYS A 32 -22.67 0.11 -9.51
C LYS A 32 -21.18 0.47 -9.57
N PHE A 33 -20.54 0.70 -8.42
CA PHE A 33 -19.11 1.00 -8.28
C PHE A 33 -18.54 0.41 -6.99
N LYS A 34 -17.40 -0.29 -7.05
CA LYS A 34 -16.66 -0.83 -5.90
C LYS A 34 -15.87 0.27 -5.18
N THR A 35 -15.82 0.26 -3.85
CA THR A 35 -15.06 1.25 -3.04
C THR A 35 -13.56 1.06 -3.26
N ARG A 36 -12.85 2.14 -3.59
CA ARG A 36 -11.39 2.09 -3.80
C ARG A 36 -10.69 2.25 -2.46
N VAL A 37 -9.90 1.25 -2.09
CA VAL A 37 -9.23 1.18 -0.78
C VAL A 37 -7.72 1.18 -0.94
N LEU A 38 -7.02 2.06 -0.22
CA LEU A 38 -5.57 1.98 -0.06
C LEU A 38 -5.27 1.38 1.31
N VAL A 39 -4.68 0.18 1.33
CA VAL A 39 -4.25 -0.50 2.55
C VAL A 39 -2.78 -0.16 2.81
N ILE A 40 -2.50 0.40 3.98
CA ILE A 40 -1.18 0.89 4.37
C ILE A 40 -0.70 0.01 5.53
N THR A 41 0.39 -0.73 5.33
CA THR A 41 0.95 -1.66 6.32
C THR A 41 2.39 -1.29 6.67
N GLY A 42 3.00 -1.95 7.66
CA GLY A 42 4.45 -1.85 7.91
C GLY A 42 4.80 -1.27 9.28
N GLY A 43 6.07 -1.34 9.67
CA GLY A 43 6.53 -0.93 11.00
C GLY A 43 6.26 -1.94 12.12
N HIS A 44 5.40 -2.95 11.88
CA HIS A 44 5.18 -4.09 12.75
C HIS A 44 4.88 -5.36 11.95
N GLY A 45 5.24 -6.53 12.48
CA GLY A 45 5.01 -7.81 11.82
C GLY A 45 3.56 -8.29 11.99
N PHE A 46 3.06 -9.04 11.02
CA PHE A 46 1.72 -9.64 11.03
C PHE A 46 1.66 -10.78 10.00
N GLU A 47 0.59 -11.57 10.05
CA GLU A 47 0.38 -12.67 9.10
C GLU A 47 -0.18 -12.12 7.78
N GLU A 48 0.70 -11.85 6.82
CA GLU A 48 0.34 -11.14 5.58
C GLU A 48 -0.76 -11.82 4.77
N ALA A 49 -0.64 -13.12 4.51
CA ALA A 49 -1.58 -13.86 3.66
C ALA A 49 -3.03 -13.83 4.21
N PRO A 50 -3.30 -14.23 5.47
CA PRO A 50 -4.66 -14.15 6.01
C PRO A 50 -5.13 -12.71 6.21
N PHE A 51 -4.24 -11.74 6.46
CA PHE A 51 -4.60 -10.32 6.51
C PHE A 51 -5.08 -9.78 5.16
N PHE A 52 -4.32 -9.99 4.08
CA PHE A 52 -4.70 -9.47 2.76
C PHE A 52 -5.95 -10.15 2.19
N LYS A 53 -6.21 -11.40 2.58
CA LYS A 53 -7.44 -12.13 2.25
C LYS A 53 -8.71 -11.37 2.65
N LEU A 54 -8.70 -10.61 3.75
CA LEU A 54 -9.81 -9.74 4.18
C LEU A 54 -10.26 -8.75 3.09
N PHE A 55 -9.31 -8.29 2.27
CA PHE A 55 -9.55 -7.33 1.21
C PHE A 55 -9.78 -8.00 -0.14
N GLU A 56 -9.05 -9.09 -0.43
CA GLU A 56 -9.20 -9.88 -1.66
C GLU A 56 -10.59 -10.50 -1.78
N GLU A 57 -11.13 -11.03 -0.68
CA GLU A 57 -12.43 -11.70 -0.66
C GLU A 57 -13.61 -10.73 -0.49
N ASN A 58 -13.36 -9.42 -0.41
CA ASN A 58 -14.41 -8.42 -0.28
C ASN A 58 -14.90 -7.95 -1.66
N PRO A 59 -16.06 -8.42 -2.14
CA PRO A 59 -16.52 -8.13 -3.51
C PRO A 59 -16.90 -6.66 -3.71
N ASN A 60 -17.08 -5.90 -2.63
CA ASN A 60 -17.55 -4.52 -2.65
C ASN A 60 -16.42 -3.50 -2.76
N ILE A 61 -15.16 -3.95 -2.80
CA ILE A 61 -13.99 -3.08 -2.87
C ILE A 61 -13.06 -3.46 -4.02
N THR A 62 -12.25 -2.50 -4.43
CA THR A 62 -10.97 -2.73 -5.09
C THR A 62 -9.91 -2.19 -4.17
N PHE A 63 -8.83 -2.93 -3.92
CA PHE A 63 -7.79 -2.46 -3.02
C PHE A 63 -6.40 -2.50 -3.66
N GLN A 64 -5.55 -1.60 -3.18
CA GLN A 64 -4.11 -1.64 -3.39
C GLN A 64 -3.44 -1.64 -2.01
N ALA A 65 -2.41 -2.46 -1.85
CA ALA A 65 -1.58 -2.44 -0.65
C ALA A 65 -0.28 -1.67 -0.89
N THR A 66 0.19 -0.97 0.14
CA THR A 66 1.51 -0.35 0.17
C THR A 66 2.11 -0.48 1.56
N THR A 67 3.42 -0.64 1.64
CA THR A 67 4.15 -0.61 2.90
C THR A 67 4.58 0.82 3.21
N HIS A 68 4.27 1.29 4.40
CA HIS A 68 4.78 2.51 4.96
C HIS A 68 6.20 2.23 5.45
N THR A 69 7.17 2.37 4.56
CA THR A 69 8.57 2.40 4.98
C THR A 69 9.10 3.81 4.76
N ASN A 70 9.20 4.56 5.87
CA ASN A 70 9.59 5.96 6.03
C ASN A 70 9.43 6.90 4.81
N VAL A 71 8.45 7.79 4.93
CA VAL A 71 8.23 9.04 4.18
C VAL A 71 7.73 8.87 2.73
N GLN A 72 7.92 7.74 2.06
CA GLN A 72 7.54 7.64 0.64
C GLN A 72 6.17 7.09 0.29
N ALA A 73 5.54 6.29 1.14
CA ALA A 73 4.15 5.92 0.92
C ALA A 73 3.22 7.15 1.03
N LEU A 74 3.68 8.25 1.64
CA LEU A 74 2.92 9.49 1.77
C LEU A 74 3.23 10.50 0.64
N HIS A 75 4.35 10.39 -0.08
CA HIS A 75 4.51 11.06 -1.40
C HIS A 75 3.53 10.52 -2.46
N ASN A 76 2.99 9.32 -2.24
CA ASN A 76 1.88 8.76 -3.00
C ASN A 76 0.51 9.30 -2.56
N LEU A 77 0.40 10.33 -1.71
CA LEU A 77 -0.90 10.92 -1.34
C LEU A 77 -1.60 11.59 -2.53
N GLU A 78 -0.87 11.92 -3.61
CA GLU A 78 -1.49 12.18 -4.92
C GLU A 78 -2.30 10.97 -5.41
N SER A 79 -1.73 9.77 -5.39
CA SER A 79 -2.46 8.54 -5.71
C SER A 79 -3.54 8.21 -4.68
N ALA A 80 -3.35 8.58 -3.40
CA ALA A 80 -4.39 8.44 -2.37
C ALA A 80 -5.63 9.30 -2.66
N LYS A 81 -5.51 10.37 -3.47
CA LYS A 81 -6.67 11.11 -4.00
C LYS A 81 -7.56 10.24 -4.88
N ASP A 82 -7.02 9.17 -5.47
CA ASP A 82 -7.77 8.21 -6.27
C ASP A 82 -8.44 7.12 -5.44
N PHE A 83 -8.25 7.10 -4.12
CA PHE A 83 -8.92 6.15 -3.24
C PHE A 83 -10.07 6.82 -2.51
N ASP A 84 -11.09 6.03 -2.19
CA ASP A 84 -12.25 6.49 -1.44
C ASP A 84 -11.98 6.40 0.07
N VAL A 85 -11.18 5.41 0.48
CA VAL A 85 -10.88 5.04 1.87
C VAL A 85 -9.41 4.64 2.02
N LEU A 86 -8.80 5.08 3.12
CA LEU A 86 -7.50 4.60 3.58
C LEU A 86 -7.72 3.64 4.74
N VAL A 87 -7.07 2.48 4.70
CA VAL A 87 -7.04 1.50 5.78
C VAL A 87 -5.62 1.44 6.33
N MET A 88 -5.45 1.87 7.57
CA MET A 88 -4.16 1.90 8.25
C MET A 88 -3.98 0.68 9.13
N TYR A 89 -2.91 -0.05 8.89
CA TYR A 89 -2.40 -1.18 9.66
C TYR A 89 -0.87 -1.03 9.79
N ASP A 90 -0.39 0.20 9.92
CA ASP A 90 1.02 0.53 10.06
C ASP A 90 1.35 1.04 11.47
N PHE A 91 2.57 0.78 11.94
CA PHE A 91 3.05 1.13 13.29
C PHE A 91 4.29 2.03 13.25
N ASN A 92 4.37 2.92 12.27
CA ASN A 92 5.54 3.79 12.16
C ASN A 92 5.60 4.82 13.30
N GLN A 93 6.80 4.98 13.84
CA GLN A 93 7.04 5.84 15.01
C GLN A 93 7.35 7.30 14.61
N SER A 94 7.56 7.56 13.32
CA SER A 94 7.87 8.87 12.77
C SER A 94 7.08 9.15 11.49
N ILE A 95 6.77 10.43 11.27
CA ILE A 95 6.11 10.95 10.07
C ILE A 95 6.66 12.35 9.79
N SER A 96 6.98 12.65 8.53
CA SER A 96 7.52 13.95 8.13
C SER A 96 6.45 15.04 8.12
N GLU A 97 6.83 16.32 8.10
CA GLU A 97 5.85 17.42 8.08
C GLU A 97 5.03 17.45 6.78
N GLU A 98 5.65 17.13 5.65
CA GLU A 98 4.98 17.03 4.35
C GLU A 98 3.92 15.93 4.38
N ALA A 99 4.31 14.76 4.89
CA ALA A 99 3.45 13.61 5.04
C ALA A 99 2.25 13.89 5.99
N LYS A 100 2.47 14.63 7.09
CA LYS A 100 1.39 15.12 7.95
C LYS A 100 0.44 16.05 7.18
N ALA A 101 0.99 17.01 6.44
CA ALA A 101 0.21 18.00 5.71
C ALA A 101 -0.69 17.36 4.64
N ASP A 102 -0.14 16.41 3.90
CA ASP A 102 -0.86 15.67 2.87
C ASP A 102 -1.92 14.74 3.48
N PHE A 103 -1.61 14.06 4.59
CA PHE A 103 -2.56 13.21 5.31
C PHE A 103 -3.77 14.03 5.77
N LEU A 104 -3.52 15.18 6.39
CA LEU A 104 -4.57 16.14 6.75
C LEU A 104 -5.31 16.67 5.50
N GLY A 105 -4.61 16.82 4.38
CA GLY A 105 -5.19 17.19 3.08
C GLY A 105 -6.26 16.21 2.60
N LEU A 106 -6.01 14.90 2.71
CA LEU A 106 -7.00 13.88 2.41
C LEU A 106 -8.21 13.95 3.35
N LEU A 107 -7.97 14.16 4.64
CA LEU A 107 -9.06 14.23 5.61
C LEU A 107 -9.95 15.46 5.36
N ARG A 108 -9.35 16.60 4.99
CA ARG A 108 -10.08 17.78 4.51
C ARG A 108 -10.82 17.52 3.19
N ALA A 109 -10.27 16.69 2.30
CA ALA A 109 -10.95 16.28 1.08
C ALA A 109 -12.13 15.31 1.32
N GLY A 110 -12.25 14.75 2.53
CA GLY A 110 -13.33 13.84 2.91
C GLY A 110 -13.09 12.39 2.56
N LYS A 111 -11.82 11.96 2.48
CA LYS A 111 -11.45 10.56 2.29
C LYS A 111 -11.75 9.77 3.57
N GLY A 112 -12.39 8.62 3.42
CA GLY A 112 -12.67 7.76 4.58
C GLY A 112 -11.38 7.24 5.21
N LEU A 113 -11.37 7.05 6.52
CA LEU A 113 -10.24 6.48 7.24
C LEU A 113 -10.69 5.32 8.12
N VAL A 114 -10.04 4.17 8.01
CA VAL A 114 -10.20 3.03 8.90
C VAL A 114 -8.84 2.73 9.52
N ILE A 115 -8.74 2.74 10.84
CA ILE A 115 -7.51 2.49 11.57
C ILE A 115 -7.67 1.17 12.30
N LEU A 116 -6.71 0.27 12.11
CA LEU A 116 -6.80 -1.10 12.60
C LEU A 116 -5.69 -1.37 13.60
N HIS A 117 -6.08 -2.02 14.69
CA HIS A 117 -5.17 -2.70 15.60
C HIS A 117 -4.02 -1.81 16.09
N HIS A 118 -2.76 -2.22 15.91
CA HIS A 118 -1.59 -1.49 16.39
C HIS A 118 -1.41 -0.10 15.76
N ALA A 119 -2.13 0.25 14.69
CA ALA A 119 -2.06 1.57 14.08
C ALA A 119 -2.56 2.70 14.98
N ILE A 120 -3.30 2.40 16.06
CA ILE A 120 -3.62 3.37 17.12
C ILE A 120 -2.37 3.97 17.78
N ALA A 121 -1.27 3.21 17.78
CA ALA A 121 -0.03 3.55 18.47
C ALA A 121 1.04 4.11 17.52
N ALA A 122 0.68 4.40 16.27
CA ALA A 122 1.54 5.08 15.31
C ALA A 122 1.74 6.57 15.67
N TYR A 123 2.85 7.13 15.19
CA TYR A 123 3.19 8.56 15.28
C TYR A 123 3.07 9.19 16.67
N PRO A 124 3.70 8.62 17.71
CA PRO A 124 3.57 9.11 19.10
C PRO A 124 4.08 10.55 19.30
N LYS A 125 4.81 11.13 18.35
CA LYS A 125 5.27 12.52 18.38
C LYS A 125 4.36 13.48 17.64
N TRP A 126 3.16 13.05 17.23
CA TRP A 126 2.20 13.87 16.50
C TRP A 126 0.84 13.88 17.21
N PRO A 127 0.63 14.82 18.16
CA PRO A 127 -0.62 14.89 18.93
C PRO A 127 -1.90 15.04 18.11
N GLU A 128 -1.80 15.58 16.89
CA GLU A 128 -2.96 15.67 15.98
C GLU A 128 -3.45 14.28 15.56
N TYR A 129 -2.55 13.30 15.42
CA TYR A 129 -2.92 11.93 15.11
C TYR A 129 -3.85 11.33 16.17
N TRP A 130 -3.63 11.63 17.45
CA TRP A 130 -4.51 11.17 18.53
C TRP A 130 -5.93 11.72 18.40
N LYS A 131 -6.07 12.97 17.96
CA LYS A 131 -7.38 13.59 17.69
C LYS A 131 -8.05 12.97 16.47
N ILE A 132 -7.29 12.64 15.42
CA ILE A 132 -7.77 11.95 14.23
C ILE A 132 -8.31 10.57 14.63
N VAL A 133 -7.47 9.75 15.29
CA VAL A 133 -7.86 8.40 15.71
C VAL A 133 -8.99 8.45 16.74
N GLY A 134 -9.04 9.50 17.56
CA GLY A 134 -9.99 9.62 18.68
C GLY A 134 -9.51 8.94 19.96
N ALA A 135 -8.22 8.65 20.06
CA ALA A 135 -7.61 8.03 21.24
C ALA A 135 -6.13 8.35 21.35
N HIS A 136 -5.60 8.24 22.57
CA HIS A 136 -4.18 8.36 22.87
C HIS A 136 -3.68 7.05 23.49
N TYR A 137 -2.95 6.27 22.68
CA TYR A 137 -2.23 5.08 23.13
C TYR A 137 -0.87 5.45 23.72
N TYR A 138 -0.57 4.99 24.93
CA TYR A 138 0.66 5.35 25.64
C TYR A 138 1.74 4.28 25.45
N LEU A 139 2.74 4.55 24.60
CA LEU A 139 3.88 3.64 24.40
C LEU A 139 4.84 3.59 25.60
N GLU A 140 4.80 4.62 26.45
CA GLU A 140 5.60 4.74 27.66
C GLU A 140 4.82 5.51 28.74
N LYS A 141 5.34 5.51 29.98
CA LYS A 141 4.77 6.34 31.04
C LYS A 141 4.89 7.82 30.64
N THR A 142 3.79 8.56 30.72
CA THR A 142 3.75 9.97 30.34
C THR A 142 2.83 10.78 31.26
N THR A 143 2.74 12.08 31.05
CA THR A 143 1.81 12.98 31.74
C THR A 143 0.96 13.71 30.71
N VAL A 144 -0.36 13.59 30.82
CA VAL A 144 -1.33 14.29 29.96
C VAL A 144 -2.19 15.17 30.87
N ASP A 145 -2.23 16.47 30.58
CA ASP A 145 -2.99 17.47 31.36
C ASP A 145 -2.73 17.41 32.88
N GLY A 146 -1.48 17.14 33.27
CA GLY A 146 -1.06 17.03 34.68
C GLY A 146 -1.41 15.69 35.34
N VAL A 147 -2.00 14.74 34.63
CA VAL A 147 -2.31 13.40 35.12
C VAL A 147 -1.25 12.40 34.62
N GLU A 148 -0.64 11.66 35.54
CA GLU A 148 0.26 10.58 35.16
C GLU A 148 -0.51 9.43 34.47
N LYS A 149 0.02 8.99 33.34
CA LYS A 149 -0.49 7.88 32.54
C LYS A 149 0.57 6.78 32.49
N ALA A 150 0.20 5.58 32.88
CA ALA A 150 1.04 4.41 32.68
C ALA A 150 1.11 4.04 31.20
N ARG A 151 2.13 3.27 30.82
CA ARG A 151 2.18 2.61 29.51
C ARG A 151 0.94 1.73 29.33
N THR A 152 0.30 1.84 28.17
CA THR A 152 -0.81 0.97 27.77
C THR A 152 -0.33 -0.48 27.75
N GLN A 153 -1.09 -1.35 28.41
CA GLN A 153 -0.80 -2.78 28.52
C GLN A 153 -1.43 -3.50 27.34
N TRP A 154 -0.79 -4.60 26.90
CA TRP A 154 -1.36 -5.50 25.92
C TRP A 154 -1.20 -6.95 26.36
N LYS A 155 -2.08 -7.81 25.86
CA LYS A 155 -2.01 -9.25 26.09
C LYS A 155 -2.45 -10.00 24.85
N HIS A 156 -1.53 -10.76 24.26
CA HIS A 156 -1.86 -11.70 23.18
C HIS A 156 -2.76 -12.82 23.69
N ASP A 157 -3.43 -13.51 22.77
CA ASP A 157 -4.23 -14.69 23.07
C ASP A 157 -5.37 -14.47 24.08
N GLY A 158 -5.97 -13.29 24.06
CA GLY A 158 -7.14 -12.98 24.87
C GLY A 158 -8.41 -13.58 24.27
N HIS A 159 -9.18 -14.30 25.09
CA HIS A 159 -10.53 -14.72 24.73
C HIS A 159 -11.55 -13.86 25.46
N TYR A 160 -12.34 -13.09 24.72
CA TYR A 160 -13.30 -12.18 25.32
C TYR A 160 -14.55 -12.04 24.45
N LYS A 161 -15.64 -11.68 25.11
CA LYS A 161 -16.91 -11.39 24.45
C LYS A 161 -16.93 -9.93 23.99
N VAL A 162 -17.29 -9.75 22.73
CA VAL A 162 -17.56 -8.47 22.09
C VAL A 162 -19.06 -8.19 22.18
N HIS A 163 -19.38 -7.01 22.71
CA HIS A 163 -20.73 -6.46 22.76
C HIS A 163 -20.89 -5.39 21.69
N ILE A 164 -22.02 -5.44 20.97
CA ILE A 164 -22.35 -4.43 19.97
C ILE A 164 -22.99 -3.24 20.69
N ALA A 165 -22.22 -2.16 20.85
CA ALA A 165 -22.65 -0.98 21.63
C ALA A 165 -23.77 -0.19 20.95
N ASP A 166 -23.72 -0.10 19.62
CA ASP A 166 -24.78 0.50 18.80
C ASP A 166 -25.15 -0.42 17.63
N PRO A 167 -26.19 -1.26 17.76
CA PRO A 167 -26.61 -2.16 16.67
C PRO A 167 -27.30 -1.44 15.50
N ALA A 168 -27.66 -0.16 15.66
CA ALA A 168 -28.27 0.66 14.61
C ALA A 168 -27.22 1.39 13.76
N HIS A 169 -25.99 1.53 14.25
CA HIS A 169 -24.93 2.15 13.48
C HIS A 169 -24.62 1.35 12.21
N PRO A 170 -24.43 1.98 11.03
CA PRO A 170 -24.18 1.25 9.78
C PRO A 170 -22.94 0.37 9.74
N VAL A 171 -22.01 0.50 10.70
CA VAL A 171 -20.78 -0.29 10.80
C VAL A 171 -20.99 -1.61 11.55
N THR A 172 -22.02 -1.68 12.38
CA THR A 172 -22.35 -2.80 13.26
C THR A 172 -23.73 -3.38 12.95
N GLN A 173 -24.35 -2.93 11.84
CA GLN A 173 -25.71 -3.30 11.50
C GLN A 173 -25.82 -4.78 11.16
N GLY A 174 -26.71 -5.46 11.88
CA GLY A 174 -26.93 -6.90 11.72
C GLY A 174 -25.75 -7.75 12.19
N VAL A 175 -24.87 -7.19 13.02
CA VAL A 175 -23.88 -7.95 13.80
C VAL A 175 -24.46 -8.13 15.20
N SER A 176 -24.36 -9.33 15.74
CA SER A 176 -24.71 -9.63 17.13
C SER A 176 -23.45 -9.79 17.96
N ASP A 177 -23.58 -9.73 19.28
CA ASP A 177 -22.48 -10.05 20.21
C ASP A 177 -21.79 -11.35 19.81
N PHE A 178 -20.47 -11.38 19.93
CA PHE A 178 -19.66 -12.52 19.48
C PHE A 178 -18.42 -12.70 20.35
N ASP A 179 -17.93 -13.94 20.42
CA ASP A 179 -16.65 -14.24 21.04
C ASP A 179 -15.51 -14.03 20.03
N ILE A 180 -14.37 -13.55 20.52
CA ILE A 180 -13.16 -13.39 19.73
C ILE A 180 -11.93 -13.87 20.52
N HIS A 181 -10.95 -14.42 19.79
CA HIS A 181 -9.59 -14.68 20.24
C HIS A 181 -8.69 -13.66 19.57
N ASP A 182 -8.12 -12.74 20.35
CA ASP A 182 -7.29 -11.66 19.84
C ASP A 182 -6.47 -10.99 20.95
N GLU A 183 -5.63 -10.03 20.57
CA GLU A 183 -4.91 -9.19 21.52
C GLU A 183 -5.82 -8.14 22.20
N THR A 184 -5.67 -7.96 23.52
CA THR A 184 -6.36 -6.91 24.29
C THR A 184 -5.44 -5.73 24.56
N TYR A 185 -5.99 -4.50 24.62
CA TYR A 185 -5.27 -3.29 25.01
C TYR A 185 -5.93 -2.62 26.22
N LYS A 186 -5.16 -2.27 27.25
CA LYS A 186 -5.67 -1.66 28.48
C LYS A 186 -4.91 -0.41 28.89
N GLY A 187 -5.66 0.64 29.21
CA GLY A 187 -5.11 1.85 29.80
C GLY A 187 -4.64 2.89 28.78
N TYR A 188 -5.29 2.95 27.62
CA TYR A 188 -5.25 4.12 26.73
C TYR A 188 -6.51 4.97 26.93
N ASP A 189 -6.47 6.24 26.54
CA ASP A 189 -7.62 7.15 26.64
C ASP A 189 -8.39 7.17 25.31
N VAL A 190 -9.72 7.08 25.38
CA VAL A 190 -10.64 7.31 24.24
C VAL A 190 -11.29 8.67 24.43
N TYR A 191 -11.33 9.48 23.37
CA TYR A 191 -11.92 10.81 23.42
C TYR A 191 -13.44 10.71 23.58
N PRO A 192 -14.06 11.60 24.39
CA PRO A 192 -15.47 11.48 24.75
C PRO A 192 -16.43 11.63 23.56
N ASP A 193 -16.00 12.32 22.49
CA ASP A 193 -16.80 12.53 21.28
C ASP A 193 -16.79 11.31 20.34
N CYS A 194 -16.02 10.26 20.65
CA CYS A 194 -16.02 9.03 19.89
C CYS A 194 -17.29 8.25 20.16
N HIS A 195 -17.97 7.84 19.09
CA HIS A 195 -19.18 7.02 19.15
C HIS A 195 -18.83 5.55 19.30
N PRO A 196 -19.07 4.91 20.45
CA PRO A 196 -18.69 3.51 20.67
C PRO A 196 -19.41 2.56 19.70
N LEU A 197 -18.67 1.64 19.10
CA LEU A 197 -19.20 0.59 18.23
C LEU A 197 -19.13 -0.77 18.90
N LEU A 198 -17.97 -1.09 19.51
CA LEU A 198 -17.72 -2.36 20.18
C LEU A 198 -17.26 -2.12 21.61
N THR A 199 -17.84 -2.87 22.53
CA THR A 199 -17.48 -2.87 23.95
C THR A 199 -17.21 -4.27 24.47
N THR A 200 -16.54 -4.38 25.62
CA THR A 200 -16.32 -5.67 26.31
C THR A 200 -16.31 -5.47 27.82
N ASP A 201 -16.73 -6.51 28.53
CA ASP A 201 -16.63 -6.59 30.00
C ASP A 201 -15.28 -7.19 30.47
N SER A 202 -14.39 -7.54 29.54
CA SER A 202 -13.07 -8.11 29.90
C SER A 202 -12.25 -7.10 30.71
N PRO A 203 -11.75 -7.48 31.90
CA PRO A 203 -10.92 -6.58 32.71
C PRO A 203 -9.57 -6.27 32.03
N GLU A 204 -9.12 -7.17 31.15
CA GLU A 204 -7.84 -7.09 30.42
C GLU A 204 -7.89 -6.18 29.19
N ASN A 205 -9.07 -5.64 28.86
CA ASN A 205 -9.27 -4.75 27.73
C ASN A 205 -9.87 -3.41 28.17
N ASN A 206 -9.69 -2.36 27.37
CA ASN A 206 -10.49 -1.16 27.50
C ASN A 206 -11.96 -1.48 27.19
N SER A 207 -12.88 -0.88 27.94
CA SER A 207 -14.31 -1.19 27.82
C SER A 207 -14.86 -0.80 26.45
N VAL A 208 -14.31 0.24 25.81
CA VAL A 208 -14.59 0.64 24.42
C VAL A 208 -13.31 0.42 23.62
N PHE A 209 -13.39 -0.43 22.59
CA PHE A 209 -12.21 -0.82 21.79
C PHE A 209 -12.45 -0.74 20.27
N ALA A 210 -13.63 -0.27 19.85
CA ALA A 210 -13.86 0.22 18.50
C ALA A 210 -14.88 1.35 18.54
N TRP A 211 -14.69 2.36 17.71
CA TRP A 211 -15.54 3.54 17.67
C TRP A 211 -15.55 4.19 16.29
N ALA A 212 -16.58 4.99 16.04
CA ALA A 212 -16.66 5.91 14.92
C ALA A 212 -16.44 7.34 15.41
N ASN A 213 -15.79 8.17 14.61
CA ASN A 213 -15.76 9.61 14.82
C ASN A 213 -15.76 10.36 13.48
N THR A 214 -15.63 11.67 13.55
CA THR A 214 -15.30 12.51 12.40
C THR A 214 -14.12 13.40 12.72
N TYR A 215 -13.27 13.62 11.73
CA TYR A 215 -12.21 14.61 11.79
C TYR A 215 -12.19 15.37 10.46
N GLU A 216 -12.23 16.70 10.53
CA GLU A 216 -12.43 17.56 9.36
C GLU A 216 -13.68 17.12 8.56
N ASN A 217 -13.52 16.77 7.29
CA ASN A 217 -14.58 16.34 6.41
C ASN A 217 -14.70 14.82 6.30
N SER A 218 -13.97 14.08 7.12
CA SER A 218 -13.81 12.63 6.99
C SER A 218 -14.47 11.88 8.13
N ARG A 219 -15.02 10.72 7.77
CA ARG A 219 -15.47 9.70 8.72
C ARG A 219 -14.32 8.77 9.04
N ILE A 220 -14.16 8.49 10.32
CA ILE A 220 -13.10 7.62 10.82
C ILE A 220 -13.73 6.50 11.62
N VAL A 221 -13.20 5.30 11.44
CA VAL A 221 -13.49 4.15 12.30
C VAL A 221 -12.17 3.61 12.81
N TYR A 222 -12.08 3.37 14.12
CA TYR A 222 -11.01 2.57 14.70
C TYR A 222 -11.57 1.21 15.15
N ILE A 223 -10.81 0.14 14.90
CA ILE A 223 -11.10 -1.23 15.35
C ILE A 223 -9.84 -1.80 15.96
N GLN A 224 -9.82 -2.10 17.26
CA GLN A 224 -8.66 -2.72 17.91
C GLN A 224 -8.38 -4.14 17.41
N CYS A 225 -9.41 -4.91 17.10
CA CYS A 225 -9.20 -6.29 16.71
C CYS A 225 -8.38 -6.42 15.42
N GLY A 226 -7.60 -7.48 15.31
CA GLY A 226 -6.84 -7.81 14.10
C GLY A 226 -5.38 -8.14 14.34
N HIS A 227 -4.99 -8.79 15.44
CA HIS A 227 -3.58 -9.16 15.66
C HIS A 227 -3.07 -10.22 14.67
N ASP A 228 -3.88 -11.25 14.43
CA ASP A 228 -3.53 -12.42 13.64
C ASP A 228 -4.76 -13.07 12.96
N HIS A 229 -4.58 -14.24 12.34
CA HIS A 229 -5.64 -14.98 11.65
C HIS A 229 -6.85 -15.29 12.51
N PHE A 230 -6.75 -15.44 13.84
CA PHE A 230 -7.92 -15.73 14.67
C PHE A 230 -8.94 -14.59 14.62
N ALA A 231 -8.46 -13.34 14.56
CA ALA A 231 -9.30 -12.19 14.30
C ALA A 231 -9.72 -12.11 12.84
N TYR A 232 -8.81 -12.31 11.88
CA TYR A 232 -9.08 -12.17 10.45
C TYR A 232 -10.13 -13.15 9.93
N GLU A 233 -10.17 -14.36 10.48
CA GLU A 233 -11.10 -15.42 10.09
C GLU A 233 -12.46 -15.30 10.79
N ASN A 234 -12.60 -14.40 11.78
CA ASN A 234 -13.86 -14.21 12.47
C ASN A 234 -14.90 -13.51 11.56
N PRO A 235 -16.04 -14.14 11.25
CA PRO A 235 -17.00 -13.60 10.29
C PRO A 235 -17.66 -12.29 10.74
N ASN A 236 -17.78 -12.06 12.06
CA ASN A 236 -18.29 -10.80 12.59
C ASN A 236 -17.27 -9.68 12.43
N TYR A 237 -15.99 -9.96 12.67
CA TYR A 237 -14.89 -9.02 12.41
C TYR A 237 -14.83 -8.64 10.92
N GLN A 238 -14.84 -9.62 10.03
CA GLN A 238 -14.85 -9.40 8.58
C GLN A 238 -16.02 -8.50 8.13
N ARG A 239 -17.22 -8.78 8.68
CA ARG A 239 -18.41 -7.98 8.40
C ARG A 239 -18.29 -6.55 8.91
N ILE A 240 -17.79 -6.35 10.13
CA ILE A 240 -17.57 -5.01 10.70
C ILE A 240 -16.55 -4.24 9.87
N LEU A 241 -15.42 -4.85 9.50
CA LEU A 241 -14.40 -4.22 8.65
C LEU A 241 -14.98 -3.81 7.29
N GLN A 242 -15.74 -4.71 6.65
CA GLN A 242 -16.40 -4.40 5.39
C GLN A 242 -17.37 -3.21 5.54
N GLN A 243 -18.19 -3.20 6.59
CA GLN A 243 -19.15 -2.12 6.84
C GLN A 243 -18.45 -0.80 7.20
N ALA A 244 -17.34 -0.85 7.94
CA ALA A 244 -16.50 0.31 8.26
C ALA A 244 -15.98 0.97 6.97
N ILE A 245 -15.38 0.20 6.07
CA ILE A 245 -14.90 0.69 4.77
C ILE A 245 -16.05 1.31 3.96
N GLN A 246 -17.21 0.66 3.91
CA GLN A 246 -18.34 1.19 3.17
C GLN A 246 -18.91 2.48 3.78
N TRP A 247 -18.98 2.57 5.10
CA TRP A 247 -19.55 3.72 5.78
C TRP A 247 -18.64 4.96 5.70
N THR A 248 -17.33 4.77 5.83
CA THR A 248 -16.34 5.86 5.71
C THR A 248 -16.23 6.35 4.26
N GLY A 249 -16.30 5.45 3.27
CA GLY A 249 -16.21 5.78 1.84
C GLY A 249 -17.45 6.48 1.25
N LYS A 250 -18.59 6.56 1.94
CA LYS A 250 -19.82 7.18 1.39
C LYS A 250 -19.71 8.69 1.18
N GLN A 251 -18.94 9.41 2.01
CA GLN A 251 -18.85 10.87 1.93
C GLN A 251 -18.03 11.36 0.74
N SER A 252 -16.90 10.70 0.45
CA SER A 252 -16.07 11.01 -0.72
C SER A 252 -16.88 10.91 -2.01
N ARG A 253 -17.74 9.88 -2.12
CA ARG A 253 -18.62 9.67 -3.27
C ARG A 253 -19.76 10.66 -3.40
N ALA A 254 -20.43 10.99 -2.30
CA ALA A 254 -21.50 11.98 -2.32
C ALA A 254 -20.97 13.34 -2.81
N ARG A 255 -19.74 13.70 -2.41
CA ARG A 255 -19.07 14.92 -2.86
C ARG A 255 -18.64 14.87 -4.32
N GLU A 256 -18.09 13.74 -4.78
CA GLU A 256 -17.75 13.55 -6.19
C GLU A 256 -18.99 13.65 -7.09
N GLN A 257 -20.10 13.02 -6.68
CA GLN A 257 -21.37 13.11 -7.38
C GLN A 257 -21.98 14.52 -7.35
N ALA A 258 -21.84 15.24 -6.22
CA ALA A 258 -22.27 16.63 -6.12
C ALA A 258 -21.44 17.57 -7.01
N ALA A 259 -20.12 17.35 -7.11
CA ALA A 259 -19.24 18.11 -8.02
C ALA A 259 -19.60 17.85 -9.50
N GLN A 260 -19.91 16.60 -9.86
CA GLN A 260 -20.36 16.24 -11.20
C GLN A 260 -21.78 16.76 -11.52
N GLY A 261 -22.65 16.86 -10.51
CA GLY A 261 -24.01 17.42 -10.63
C GLY A 261 -24.05 18.94 -10.73
N ALA A 262 -23.17 19.64 -10.00
CA ALA A 262 -23.02 21.11 -10.07
C ALA A 262 -22.58 21.59 -11.46
N HIS A 263 -21.82 20.77 -12.20
CA HIS A 263 -21.47 21.04 -13.59
C HIS A 263 -22.67 21.04 -14.58
N LYS A 264 -23.85 20.57 -14.17
CA LYS A 264 -25.06 20.54 -15.03
C LYS A 264 -26.02 21.72 -14.83
N ASN A 265 -25.91 22.47 -13.73
CA ASN A 265 -26.77 23.62 -13.42
C ASN A 265 -25.91 24.87 -13.20
N GLY A 266 -25.52 25.52 -14.29
CA GLY A 266 -24.45 26.52 -14.32
C GLY A 266 -24.65 27.76 -13.42
N THR A 267 -23.63 28.03 -12.62
CA THR A 267 -22.99 29.35 -12.48
C THR A 267 -21.49 29.12 -12.32
N ALA A 268 -20.71 29.79 -13.17
CA ALA A 268 -19.30 29.51 -13.38
C ALA A 268 -18.39 30.10 -12.29
N LEU A 269 -17.39 29.33 -11.87
CA LEU A 269 -16.05 29.85 -11.64
C LEU A 269 -15.10 29.10 -12.58
N THR A 270 -14.43 29.86 -13.43
CA THR A 270 -13.62 29.40 -14.56
C THR A 270 -12.32 28.76 -14.09
N TYR A 271 -12.08 27.52 -14.53
CA TYR A 271 -10.75 27.05 -14.89
C TYR A 271 -10.85 26.40 -16.27
N GLN A 272 -10.08 26.90 -17.23
CA GLN A 272 -10.15 26.46 -18.62
C GLN A 272 -9.62 25.04 -18.75
N SER A 273 -10.46 24.19 -19.33
CA SER A 273 -10.18 22.81 -19.71
C SER A 273 -9.23 22.72 -20.89
N ARG A 274 -8.37 21.70 -20.91
CA ARG A 274 -8.18 20.92 -22.13
C ARG A 274 -8.90 19.59 -21.98
N LYS A 275 -9.95 19.42 -22.77
CA LYS A 275 -10.53 18.13 -23.13
C LYS A 275 -9.66 17.53 -24.22
N ASP A 276 -9.11 16.35 -23.96
CA ASP A 276 -9.29 15.15 -24.78
C ASP A 276 -8.27 14.11 -24.32
N SER A 277 -8.75 13.13 -23.56
CA SER A 277 -8.26 11.75 -23.62
C SER A 277 -9.21 10.87 -22.82
N HIS A 278 -9.56 9.73 -23.40
CA HIS A 278 -10.17 8.64 -22.69
C HIS A 278 -9.22 8.17 -21.59
N PHE A 279 -9.49 8.54 -20.33
CA PHE A 279 -8.81 7.94 -19.19
C PHE A 279 -9.53 6.65 -18.81
N VAL A 280 -8.95 5.53 -19.25
CA VAL A 280 -8.97 4.31 -18.45
C VAL A 280 -7.77 4.41 -17.54
N SER A 281 -7.95 4.78 -16.27
CA SER A 281 -6.87 4.72 -15.29
C SER A 281 -6.64 3.24 -14.91
N GLN A 282 -5.84 2.53 -15.71
CA GLN A 282 -5.19 1.33 -15.21
C GLN A 282 -3.96 1.81 -14.44
N VAL A 283 -3.95 1.60 -13.12
CA VAL A 283 -2.67 1.55 -12.40
C VAL A 283 -1.85 0.49 -13.14
N PRO A 284 -0.67 0.81 -13.70
CA PRO A 284 0.07 -0.19 -14.47
C PRO A 284 0.30 -1.40 -13.57
N GLU A 285 -0.09 -2.59 -14.04
CA GLU A 285 -0.01 -3.80 -13.23
C GLU A 285 1.45 -4.19 -12.99
N TRP A 286 1.71 -4.88 -11.88
CA TRP A 286 3.01 -5.49 -11.67
C TRP A 286 3.19 -6.65 -12.64
N LYS A 287 4.24 -6.58 -13.45
CA LYS A 287 4.66 -7.66 -14.33
C LYS A 287 5.86 -8.36 -13.73
N SER A 288 5.84 -9.70 -13.71
CA SER A 288 7.04 -10.47 -13.36
C SER A 288 8.03 -10.43 -14.54
N LEU A 289 9.27 -10.06 -14.27
CA LEU A 289 10.40 -10.25 -15.20
C LEU A 289 11.01 -11.65 -15.06
N PHE A 290 10.70 -12.38 -14.00
CA PHE A 290 11.10 -13.77 -13.81
C PHE A 290 9.94 -14.57 -13.23
N ASP A 291 9.61 -15.70 -13.85
CA ASP A 291 8.44 -16.53 -13.49
C ASP A 291 8.74 -17.56 -12.38
N GLY A 292 9.99 -17.60 -11.88
CA GLY A 292 10.45 -18.56 -10.89
C GLY A 292 10.89 -19.91 -11.47
N LYS A 293 10.83 -20.11 -12.79
CA LYS A 293 10.99 -21.42 -13.43
C LYS A 293 11.85 -21.41 -14.68
N THR A 294 11.71 -20.39 -15.52
CA THR A 294 12.34 -20.30 -16.83
C THR A 294 13.13 -19.02 -16.97
N THR A 295 14.05 -19.01 -17.92
CA THR A 295 14.86 -17.83 -18.26
C THR A 295 14.19 -16.95 -19.32
N ALA A 296 12.89 -17.14 -19.56
CA ALA A 296 12.12 -16.35 -20.51
C ALA A 296 12.11 -14.87 -20.10
N GLY A 297 12.19 -13.97 -21.08
CA GLY A 297 12.28 -12.54 -20.83
C GLY A 297 13.70 -12.02 -20.63
N TRP A 298 14.73 -12.89 -20.73
CA TRP A 298 16.14 -12.52 -20.56
C TRP A 298 17.02 -13.07 -21.69
N HIS A 299 18.05 -12.31 -22.05
CA HIS A 299 19.09 -12.72 -23.00
C HIS A 299 20.45 -12.11 -22.66
N SER A 300 21.55 -12.65 -23.20
CA SER A 300 22.86 -11.99 -23.05
C SER A 300 22.89 -10.68 -23.83
N PHE A 301 23.47 -9.61 -23.27
CA PHE A 301 23.58 -8.32 -23.96
C PHE A 301 24.15 -8.46 -25.39
N HIS A 302 23.50 -7.82 -26.37
CA HIS A 302 23.78 -7.91 -27.82
C HIS A 302 23.60 -9.30 -28.46
N LYS A 303 22.96 -10.26 -27.77
CA LYS A 303 22.52 -11.53 -28.35
C LYS A 303 20.99 -11.60 -28.32
N THR A 304 20.41 -12.60 -28.96
CA THR A 304 18.97 -12.88 -28.92
C THR A 304 18.62 -14.07 -28.04
N THR A 305 19.62 -14.65 -27.37
CA THR A 305 19.50 -15.89 -26.61
C THR A 305 20.05 -15.71 -25.19
N PHE A 306 19.44 -16.43 -24.26
CA PHE A 306 19.99 -16.61 -22.90
C PHE A 306 21.34 -17.34 -22.94
N PRO A 307 22.29 -17.05 -22.03
CA PRO A 307 23.59 -17.72 -22.03
C PRO A 307 23.45 -19.23 -21.77
N GLU A 308 24.23 -20.05 -22.49
CA GLU A 308 24.24 -21.51 -22.34
C GLU A 308 24.87 -22.00 -21.03
N ARG A 309 25.57 -21.11 -20.30
CA ARG A 309 26.27 -21.41 -19.04
C ARG A 309 26.27 -20.20 -18.12
N GLY A 310 26.56 -20.43 -16.84
CA GLY A 310 26.76 -19.38 -15.84
C GLY A 310 25.47 -18.83 -15.22
N TRP A 311 24.30 -19.21 -15.74
CA TRP A 311 23.01 -18.87 -15.16
C TRP A 311 22.06 -20.06 -15.20
N VAL A 312 21.28 -20.25 -14.14
CA VAL A 312 20.25 -21.30 -14.05
C VAL A 312 18.99 -20.76 -13.38
N ALA A 313 17.82 -21.30 -13.73
CA ALA A 313 16.58 -21.07 -13.01
C ALA A 313 16.25 -22.33 -12.19
N GLU A 314 16.35 -22.25 -10.87
CA GLU A 314 16.19 -23.38 -9.95
C GLU A 314 15.60 -22.93 -8.62
N ASP A 315 14.72 -23.74 -8.03
CA ASP A 315 14.11 -23.49 -6.71
C ASP A 315 13.48 -22.09 -6.55
N GLY A 316 12.90 -21.54 -7.61
CA GLY A 316 12.31 -20.20 -7.60
C GLY A 316 13.32 -19.06 -7.72
N TRP A 317 14.60 -19.34 -7.96
CA TRP A 317 15.69 -18.38 -8.12
C TRP A 317 16.21 -18.37 -9.55
N LEU A 318 16.48 -17.17 -10.06
CA LEU A 318 17.38 -16.94 -11.17
C LEU A 318 18.78 -16.77 -10.59
N HIS A 319 19.60 -17.80 -10.73
CA HIS A 319 20.89 -17.94 -10.06
C HIS A 319 22.02 -17.72 -11.06
N CYS A 320 22.80 -16.65 -10.84
CA CYS A 320 24.09 -16.43 -11.45
C CYS A 320 25.12 -17.29 -10.73
N LEU A 321 25.76 -18.23 -11.42
CA LEU A 321 26.75 -19.15 -10.86
C LEU A 321 28.15 -18.53 -10.75
N GLY A 322 28.35 -17.31 -11.25
CA GLY A 322 29.67 -16.68 -11.30
C GLY A 322 30.68 -17.38 -12.23
N GLN A 323 30.20 -18.19 -13.20
CA GLN A 323 31.04 -19.01 -14.08
C GLN A 323 31.20 -18.41 -15.50
N HIS A 324 31.32 -17.08 -15.59
CA HIS A 324 31.51 -16.36 -16.85
C HIS A 324 30.39 -16.61 -17.87
N GLY A 325 29.14 -16.58 -17.41
CA GLY A 325 27.95 -16.56 -18.28
C GLY A 325 27.75 -15.19 -18.93
N GLY A 326 28.24 -14.14 -18.26
CA GLY A 326 28.10 -12.75 -18.67
C GLY A 326 26.77 -12.14 -18.22
N ASP A 327 26.67 -10.82 -18.36
CA ASP A 327 25.48 -10.05 -18.00
C ASP A 327 24.27 -10.47 -18.84
N ILE A 328 23.10 -10.53 -18.19
CA ILE A 328 21.82 -10.76 -18.85
C ILE A 328 20.96 -9.49 -18.78
N VAL A 329 20.24 -9.22 -19.85
CA VAL A 329 19.33 -8.07 -20.00
C VAL A 329 17.91 -8.55 -20.24
N SER A 330 16.93 -7.75 -19.83
CA SER A 330 15.53 -7.98 -20.15
C SER A 330 15.28 -7.94 -21.66
N ASP A 331 14.25 -8.62 -22.16
CA ASP A 331 13.82 -8.48 -23.55
C ASP A 331 13.21 -7.10 -23.83
N GLU A 332 12.60 -6.51 -22.80
CA GLU A 332 11.90 -5.23 -22.88
C GLU A 332 12.75 -4.04 -22.42
N LEU A 333 12.44 -2.89 -23.01
CA LEU A 333 13.05 -1.61 -22.69
C LEU A 333 12.09 -0.76 -21.83
N PHE A 334 12.60 -0.19 -20.75
CA PHE A 334 11.83 0.60 -19.80
C PHE A 334 12.38 2.04 -19.74
N ASP A 335 11.49 3.04 -19.67
CA ASP A 335 11.85 4.47 -19.53
C ASP A 335 11.58 4.96 -18.11
N GLN A 336 10.32 4.87 -17.68
CA GLN A 336 9.90 5.13 -16.30
C GLN A 336 9.36 3.85 -15.72
N PHE A 337 9.81 3.48 -14.52
CA PHE A 337 9.45 2.19 -13.96
C PHE A 337 9.58 2.17 -12.44
N ASP A 338 8.88 1.24 -11.82
CA ASP A 338 9.10 0.82 -10.44
C ASP A 338 9.49 -0.66 -10.49
N VAL A 339 10.75 -0.99 -10.18
CA VAL A 339 11.23 -2.38 -10.18
C VAL A 339 11.58 -2.79 -8.75
N LEU A 340 11.10 -3.96 -8.35
CA LEU A 340 11.41 -4.58 -7.06
C LEU A 340 11.94 -5.99 -7.29
N TRP A 341 12.86 -6.42 -6.43
CA TRP A 341 13.41 -7.76 -6.49
C TRP A 341 13.94 -8.20 -5.13
N GLU A 342 14.00 -9.51 -4.94
CA GLU A 342 14.72 -10.13 -3.85
C GLU A 342 16.05 -10.65 -4.35
N TRP A 343 17.07 -10.55 -3.51
CA TRP A 343 18.39 -11.08 -3.83
C TRP A 343 19.16 -11.55 -2.61
N LYS A 344 20.07 -12.49 -2.85
CA LYS A 344 21.13 -12.87 -1.92
C LYS A 344 22.42 -13.07 -2.70
N ILE A 345 23.56 -12.91 -2.03
CA ILE A 345 24.89 -13.10 -2.60
C ILE A 345 25.71 -14.07 -1.76
N ALA A 346 26.69 -14.71 -2.37
CA ALA A 346 27.71 -15.44 -1.64
C ALA A 346 28.65 -14.50 -0.88
N ARG A 347 29.37 -15.06 0.09
CA ARG A 347 30.35 -14.32 0.90
C ARG A 347 31.44 -13.72 0.00
N GLY A 348 31.67 -12.42 0.12
CA GLY A 348 32.57 -11.66 -0.75
C GLY A 348 32.00 -11.37 -2.15
N GLY A 349 30.74 -11.70 -2.41
CA GLY A 349 30.12 -11.57 -3.73
C GLY A 349 29.99 -10.13 -4.21
N ASN A 350 29.94 -9.99 -5.53
CA ASN A 350 29.69 -8.74 -6.25
C ASN A 350 28.72 -9.00 -7.40
N SER A 351 27.75 -8.11 -7.58
CA SER A 351 26.84 -8.05 -8.72
C SER A 351 26.13 -6.69 -8.68
N GLY A 352 25.14 -6.50 -9.53
CA GLY A 352 24.33 -5.31 -9.57
C GLY A 352 23.13 -5.48 -10.47
N LEU A 353 22.11 -4.68 -10.19
CA LEU A 353 21.02 -4.45 -11.13
C LEU A 353 21.31 -3.13 -11.86
N LYS A 354 21.45 -3.19 -13.18
CA LYS A 354 21.62 -1.98 -14.00
C LYS A 354 20.34 -1.63 -14.75
N TYR A 355 20.14 -0.36 -14.98
CA TYR A 355 19.02 0.20 -15.75
C TYR A 355 19.50 1.32 -16.66
N PHE A 356 18.69 1.69 -17.65
CA PHE A 356 19.11 2.55 -18.76
C PHE A 356 20.28 1.94 -19.57
N VAL A 357 20.32 0.61 -19.68
CA VAL A 357 21.30 -0.10 -20.52
C VAL A 357 20.85 0.00 -21.97
N LEU A 358 21.71 0.55 -22.83
CA LEU A 358 21.36 0.88 -24.22
C LEU A 358 22.06 -0.05 -25.20
N ASP A 359 21.32 -0.62 -26.15
CA ASP A 359 21.89 -1.44 -27.23
C ASP A 359 22.87 -0.66 -28.11
N SER A 360 22.75 0.67 -28.17
CA SER A 360 23.68 1.54 -28.90
C SER A 360 25.07 1.63 -28.25
N ARG A 361 25.23 1.21 -26.98
CA ARG A 361 26.53 1.19 -26.29
C ARG A 361 27.27 -0.11 -26.60
N LYS A 362 28.61 -0.03 -26.67
CA LYS A 362 29.48 -1.20 -26.92
C LYS A 362 29.51 -2.21 -25.77
N SER A 363 29.07 -1.81 -24.58
CA SER A 363 29.09 -2.59 -23.36
C SER A 363 27.80 -2.37 -22.58
N ALA A 364 27.44 -3.36 -21.76
CA ALA A 364 26.21 -3.40 -20.99
C ALA A 364 26.32 -2.46 -19.76
N ILE A 365 26.42 -1.16 -20.05
CA ILE A 365 26.63 -0.09 -19.08
C ILE A 365 25.37 0.77 -19.01
N GLY A 366 24.84 0.87 -17.81
CA GLY A 366 23.75 1.74 -17.41
C GLY A 366 24.00 2.26 -16.00
N HIS A 367 22.99 2.91 -15.42
CA HIS A 367 23.02 3.22 -14.00
C HIS A 367 22.95 1.92 -13.21
N GLU A 368 23.73 1.79 -12.15
CA GLU A 368 23.90 0.52 -11.44
C GLU A 368 23.50 0.70 -9.98
N TYR A 369 22.49 -0.06 -9.54
CA TYR A 369 22.26 -0.38 -8.14
C TYR A 369 23.27 -1.47 -7.77
N GLN A 370 24.24 -1.11 -6.94
CA GLN A 370 25.29 -2.02 -6.50
C GLN A 370 24.77 -3.09 -5.53
N MET A 371 25.22 -4.34 -5.68
CA MET A 371 24.93 -5.46 -4.77
C MET A 371 26.24 -6.13 -4.34
N LEU A 372 26.69 -5.87 -3.11
CA LEU A 372 28.04 -6.21 -2.68
C LEU A 372 28.05 -6.79 -1.26
N ASP A 373 29.00 -7.69 -0.97
CA ASP A 373 29.41 -7.94 0.41
C ASP A 373 30.24 -6.73 0.88
N ASP A 374 29.57 -5.69 1.36
CA ASP A 374 30.15 -4.40 1.77
C ASP A 374 31.32 -4.55 2.77
N GLU A 375 31.24 -5.57 3.62
CA GLU A 375 32.24 -5.84 4.63
C GLU A 375 33.51 -6.44 4.03
N ARG A 376 33.37 -7.41 3.11
CA ARG A 376 34.45 -8.35 2.76
C ARG A 376 34.93 -8.19 1.33
N ASN A 377 34.11 -7.65 0.43
CA ASN A 377 34.55 -7.38 -0.93
C ASN A 377 35.47 -6.14 -0.96
N PRO A 378 36.66 -6.23 -1.56
CA PRO A 378 37.60 -5.10 -1.63
C PRO A 378 37.05 -3.84 -2.31
N ASP A 379 36.11 -3.98 -3.27
CA ASP A 379 35.57 -2.84 -4.01
C ASP A 379 34.77 -1.90 -3.10
N GLY A 380 34.16 -2.42 -2.04
CA GLY A 380 33.42 -1.65 -1.02
C GLY A 380 34.32 -0.74 -0.18
N LYS A 381 35.65 -0.91 -0.25
CA LYS A 381 36.62 -0.03 0.44
C LYS A 381 37.11 1.12 -0.44
N LEU A 382 36.63 1.20 -1.68
CA LEU A 382 37.05 2.20 -2.66
C LEU A 382 35.99 3.31 -2.81
N ALA A 383 36.41 4.41 -3.44
CA ALA A 383 35.55 5.51 -3.89
C ALA A 383 34.64 6.12 -2.80
N ASP A 384 35.13 6.22 -1.55
CA ASP A 384 34.43 6.88 -0.42
C ASP A 384 32.96 6.41 -0.27
N GLY A 385 32.73 5.10 -0.37
CA GLY A 385 31.40 4.52 -0.19
C GLY A 385 30.49 4.58 -1.43
N LYS A 386 30.94 5.16 -2.54
CA LYS A 386 30.19 5.17 -3.83
C LYS A 386 30.10 3.79 -4.49
N ARG A 387 30.74 2.77 -3.93
CA ARG A 387 30.71 1.37 -4.43
C ARG A 387 30.15 0.38 -3.40
N LEU A 388 29.57 0.87 -2.31
CA LEU A 388 28.82 0.05 -1.36
C LEU A 388 27.47 -0.33 -1.95
N THR A 389 26.83 -1.34 -1.38
CA THR A 389 25.49 -1.79 -1.76
C THR A 389 24.51 -0.62 -1.86
N ALA A 390 23.62 -0.66 -2.85
CA ALA A 390 22.61 0.34 -3.15
C ALA A 390 23.13 1.74 -3.56
N SER A 391 24.44 1.92 -3.72
CA SER A 391 24.98 3.10 -4.40
C SER A 391 24.48 3.18 -5.85
N PHE A 392 24.51 4.38 -6.43
CA PHE A 392 24.66 4.53 -7.87
C PHE A 392 26.16 4.37 -8.13
N TYR A 393 26.56 3.15 -8.48
CA TYR A 393 27.94 2.70 -8.48
C TYR A 393 28.93 3.75 -9.00
N ASP A 394 29.95 4.06 -8.21
CA ASP A 394 31.04 5.02 -8.46
C ASP A 394 30.62 6.49 -8.69
N VAL A 395 29.31 6.79 -8.71
CA VAL A 395 28.76 8.14 -8.90
C VAL A 395 28.28 8.72 -7.57
N LEU A 396 27.25 8.11 -6.97
CA LEU A 396 26.62 8.59 -5.73
C LEU A 396 26.57 7.47 -4.68
N LYS A 397 27.00 7.81 -3.46
CA LYS A 397 26.95 6.92 -2.31
C LYS A 397 25.59 6.99 -1.61
N PRO A 398 25.16 5.93 -0.90
CA PRO A 398 23.96 5.97 -0.08
C PRO A 398 23.97 7.15 0.90
N MET A 399 22.82 7.79 1.08
CA MET A 399 22.61 8.92 2.00
C MET A 399 22.59 8.47 3.47
N VAL A 400 22.28 7.20 3.71
CA VAL A 400 22.25 6.58 5.03
C VAL A 400 23.12 5.34 5.04
N LYS A 401 23.58 4.93 6.22
CA LYS A 401 24.28 3.64 6.37
C LYS A 401 23.35 2.52 5.94
N THR A 402 23.77 1.74 4.95
CA THR A 402 23.03 0.59 4.45
C THR A 402 22.97 -0.49 5.53
N SER A 403 21.81 -1.13 5.63
CA SER A 403 21.60 -2.34 6.45
C SER A 403 21.42 -3.53 5.53
N VAL A 404 22.46 -3.80 4.72
CA VAL A 404 22.52 -5.01 3.88
C VAL A 404 22.60 -6.23 4.78
N ARG A 405 21.87 -7.29 4.43
CA ARG A 405 21.87 -8.56 5.16
C ARG A 405 23.17 -9.33 4.92
N GLU A 406 23.50 -10.24 5.83
CA GLU A 406 24.69 -11.08 5.68
C GLU A 406 24.61 -11.94 4.41
N PRO A 407 25.74 -12.34 3.80
CA PRO A 407 25.72 -13.23 2.65
C PRO A 407 24.94 -14.51 2.91
N GLY A 408 24.12 -14.91 1.93
CA GLY A 408 23.16 -16.00 2.04
C GLY A 408 21.78 -15.59 2.57
N GLU A 409 21.66 -14.48 3.29
CA GLU A 409 20.38 -13.91 3.70
C GLU A 409 19.73 -13.09 2.57
N ILE A 410 18.40 -13.03 2.60
CA ILE A 410 17.61 -12.39 1.54
C ILE A 410 17.46 -10.90 1.83
N ASN A 411 17.86 -10.08 0.85
CA ASN A 411 17.61 -8.65 0.80
C ASN A 411 16.42 -8.37 -0.14
N HIS A 412 15.68 -7.31 0.16
CA HIS A 412 14.61 -6.77 -0.68
C HIS A 412 15.05 -5.41 -1.21
N SER A 413 15.05 -5.23 -2.52
CA SER A 413 15.49 -3.98 -3.15
C SER A 413 14.46 -3.45 -4.13
N ARG A 414 14.48 -2.14 -4.33
CA ARG A 414 13.61 -1.45 -5.28
C ARG A 414 14.34 -0.26 -5.91
N VAL A 415 14.11 -0.05 -7.19
CA VAL A 415 14.51 1.16 -7.92
C VAL A 415 13.25 1.79 -8.51
N LEU A 416 13.01 3.05 -8.16
CA LEU A 416 11.94 3.86 -8.76
C LEU A 416 12.56 4.87 -9.70
N VAL A 417 12.06 4.93 -10.93
CA VAL A 417 12.35 5.97 -11.93
C VAL A 417 11.03 6.59 -12.36
N ARG A 418 10.83 7.88 -12.06
CA ARG A 418 9.64 8.66 -12.44
C ARG A 418 10.06 10.05 -12.91
N GLY A 419 9.76 10.40 -14.16
CA GLY A 419 10.43 11.53 -14.80
C GLY A 419 11.94 11.34 -14.71
N ASN A 420 12.68 12.37 -14.31
CA ASN A 420 14.11 12.26 -14.03
C ASN A 420 14.42 11.84 -12.58
N HIS A 421 13.40 11.71 -11.73
CA HIS A 421 13.58 11.33 -10.35
C HIS A 421 13.95 9.85 -10.24
N VAL A 422 15.02 9.55 -9.50
CA VAL A 422 15.51 8.19 -9.29
C VAL A 422 15.75 7.92 -7.80
N GLU A 423 15.34 6.74 -7.36
CA GLU A 423 15.50 6.32 -5.96
C GLU A 423 16.00 4.89 -5.86
N HIS A 424 16.83 4.62 -4.88
CA HIS A 424 17.22 3.26 -4.48
C HIS A 424 16.72 2.94 -3.08
N TRP A 425 16.17 1.74 -2.92
CA TRP A 425 15.62 1.19 -1.69
C TRP A 425 16.31 -0.13 -1.34
N LEU A 426 16.63 -0.29 -0.06
CA LEU A 426 17.19 -1.51 0.50
C LEU A 426 16.48 -1.87 1.81
N ASN A 427 15.87 -3.06 1.87
CA ASN A 427 15.18 -3.61 3.03
C ASN A 427 14.16 -2.64 3.65
N GLY A 428 13.39 -1.99 2.77
CA GLY A 428 12.40 -0.99 3.16
C GLY A 428 12.98 0.41 3.43
N VAL A 429 14.28 0.63 3.39
CA VAL A 429 14.85 1.97 3.65
C VAL A 429 15.22 2.64 2.32
N LYS A 430 14.80 3.90 2.10
CA LYS A 430 15.37 4.73 1.03
C LYS A 430 16.82 4.99 1.36
N VAL A 431 17.71 4.56 0.49
CA VAL A 431 19.15 4.69 0.70
C VAL A 431 19.80 5.63 -0.30
N LEU A 432 19.18 5.90 -1.45
CA LEU A 432 19.66 6.89 -2.41
C LEU A 432 18.48 7.60 -3.10
N GLU A 433 18.68 8.86 -3.45
CA GLU A 433 17.74 9.69 -4.20
C GLU A 433 18.51 10.70 -5.03
N TYR A 434 18.16 10.86 -6.30
CA TYR A 434 18.78 11.84 -7.19
C TYR A 434 17.91 12.16 -8.41
N GLU A 435 18.23 13.26 -9.08
CA GLU A 435 17.63 13.63 -10.36
C GLU A 435 18.60 13.30 -11.49
N ALA A 436 18.24 12.36 -12.37
CA ALA A 436 19.02 12.00 -13.56
C ALA A 436 19.24 13.23 -14.46
N GLY A 437 20.49 13.44 -14.88
CA GLY A 437 20.89 14.61 -15.68
C GLY A 437 21.00 15.93 -14.91
N SER A 438 20.78 15.94 -13.59
CA SER A 438 21.03 17.13 -12.76
C SER A 438 22.50 17.51 -12.73
N ASP A 439 22.79 18.77 -12.40
CA ASP A 439 24.17 19.27 -12.29
C ASP A 439 24.97 18.50 -11.23
N ALA A 440 24.34 18.11 -10.13
CA ALA A 440 24.96 17.28 -9.11
C ALA A 440 25.37 15.89 -9.64
N VAL A 441 24.51 15.24 -10.43
CA VAL A 441 24.84 13.96 -11.07
C VAL A 441 25.95 14.14 -12.11
N LYS A 442 25.89 15.19 -12.94
CA LYS A 442 26.93 15.49 -13.93
C LYS A 442 28.29 15.71 -13.28
N GLU A 443 28.34 16.47 -12.18
CA GLU A 443 29.56 16.69 -11.41
C GLU A 443 30.09 15.38 -10.82
N ALA A 444 29.22 14.56 -10.24
CA ALA A 444 29.60 13.26 -9.70
C ALA A 444 30.10 12.30 -10.79
N VAL A 445 29.48 12.29 -11.97
CA VAL A 445 29.89 11.49 -13.14
C VAL A 445 31.27 11.94 -13.63
N ALA A 446 31.55 13.24 -13.69
CA ALA A 446 32.85 13.78 -14.08
C ALA A 446 34.00 13.32 -13.15
N GLN A 447 33.68 12.95 -11.91
CA GLN A 447 34.62 12.41 -10.92
C GLN A 447 34.66 10.87 -10.89
N SER A 448 33.79 10.20 -11.64
CA SER A 448 33.67 8.73 -11.67
C SER A 448 34.46 8.09 -12.81
N LYS A 449 34.51 6.75 -12.83
CA LYS A 449 35.02 5.96 -13.96
C LYS A 449 34.24 6.17 -15.26
N PHE A 450 33.07 6.80 -15.21
CA PHE A 450 32.18 7.03 -16.35
C PHE A 450 32.30 8.43 -16.97
N LYS A 451 33.24 9.27 -16.51
CA LYS A 451 33.42 10.67 -16.97
C LYS A 451 33.54 10.85 -18.49
N ASP A 452 34.07 9.85 -19.20
CA ASP A 452 34.30 9.89 -20.64
C ASP A 452 33.16 9.23 -21.44
N MET A 453 32.03 8.92 -20.78
CA MET A 453 30.87 8.25 -21.39
C MET A 453 29.75 9.25 -21.69
N PRO A 454 29.52 9.60 -22.97
CA PRO A 454 28.48 10.55 -23.35
C PRO A 454 27.09 10.10 -22.87
N GLY A 455 26.34 11.04 -22.28
CA GLY A 455 24.98 10.82 -21.75
C GLY A 455 24.90 9.89 -20.54
N PHE A 456 26.02 9.49 -19.93
CA PHE A 456 25.98 8.75 -18.67
C PHE A 456 25.56 9.67 -17.52
N GLY A 457 24.65 9.21 -16.66
CA GLY A 457 24.01 10.04 -15.65
C GLY A 457 22.64 10.60 -16.08
N GLU A 458 22.31 10.55 -17.38
CA GLU A 458 21.02 10.97 -17.92
C GLU A 458 20.02 9.81 -17.96
N ARG A 459 18.72 10.14 -17.86
CA ARG A 459 17.65 9.16 -18.07
C ARG A 459 17.60 8.72 -19.53
N ALA A 460 17.43 7.43 -19.77
CA ALA A 460 17.20 6.90 -21.10
C ALA A 460 16.32 5.66 -21.07
N LYS A 461 15.48 5.45 -22.09
CA LYS A 461 14.77 4.18 -22.25
C LYS A 461 15.76 3.06 -22.55
N GLY A 462 15.85 2.06 -21.68
CA GLY A 462 16.86 1.01 -21.75
C GLY A 462 16.45 -0.29 -21.07
N HIS A 463 17.28 -1.32 -21.19
CA HIS A 463 17.05 -2.62 -20.55
C HIS A 463 17.26 -2.55 -19.03
N ILE A 464 16.63 -3.47 -18.32
CA ILE A 464 17.08 -3.90 -16.99
C ILE A 464 18.13 -5.00 -17.17
N LEU A 465 19.20 -4.96 -16.38
CA LEU A 465 20.31 -5.90 -16.45
C LEU A 465 20.60 -6.51 -15.08
N LEU A 466 20.90 -7.80 -15.05
CA LEU A 466 21.49 -8.48 -13.91
C LEU A 466 22.93 -8.86 -14.22
N GLN A 467 23.85 -8.46 -13.35
CA GLN A 467 25.28 -8.57 -13.61
C GLN A 467 25.84 -9.94 -13.20
N ASP A 468 26.67 -10.52 -14.07
CA ASP A 468 27.61 -11.59 -13.69
C ASP A 468 28.98 -10.96 -13.40
N HIS A 469 29.32 -10.85 -12.13
CA HIS A 469 30.63 -10.40 -11.68
C HIS A 469 31.43 -11.53 -11.02
N ASN A 470 31.32 -12.74 -11.58
CA ASN A 470 32.03 -13.95 -11.17
C ASN A 470 31.77 -14.34 -9.70
N SER A 471 30.52 -14.18 -9.25
CA SER A 471 30.07 -14.51 -7.90
C SER A 471 28.73 -15.22 -7.95
N ASP A 472 28.48 -16.15 -7.04
CA ASP A 472 27.15 -16.73 -6.85
C ASP A 472 26.18 -15.65 -6.33
N VAL A 473 25.15 -15.37 -7.13
CA VAL A 473 24.11 -14.38 -6.82
C VAL A 473 22.75 -14.92 -7.24
N TRP A 474 21.78 -14.82 -6.35
CA TRP A 474 20.43 -15.30 -6.60
C TRP A 474 19.47 -14.12 -6.65
N PHE A 475 18.59 -14.13 -7.65
CA PHE A 475 17.52 -13.16 -7.81
C PHE A 475 16.16 -13.87 -7.86
N ARG A 476 15.14 -13.30 -7.24
CA ARG A 476 13.76 -13.77 -7.39
C ARG A 476 12.77 -12.65 -7.18
N ASN A 477 11.49 -12.93 -7.42
CA ASN A 477 10.42 -11.95 -7.28
C ASN A 477 10.73 -10.63 -8.01
N ILE A 478 11.43 -10.72 -9.15
CA ILE A 478 11.79 -9.57 -9.98
C ILE A 478 10.50 -9.10 -10.65
N ARG A 479 9.91 -8.04 -10.13
CA ARG A 479 8.66 -7.47 -10.63
C ARG A 479 8.91 -6.03 -11.03
N ILE A 480 8.36 -5.64 -12.17
CA ILE A 480 8.45 -4.30 -12.69
C ILE A 480 7.06 -3.78 -13.02
N ARG A 481 6.86 -2.50 -12.78
CA ARG A 481 5.72 -1.74 -13.22
C ARG A 481 6.22 -0.68 -14.19
N ASP A 482 5.78 -0.74 -15.44
CA ASP A 482 6.08 0.30 -16.44
C ASP A 482 5.20 1.53 -16.16
N LEU A 483 5.82 2.66 -15.89
CA LEU A 483 5.17 3.93 -15.59
C LEU A 483 5.12 4.85 -16.80
N SER A 484 5.61 4.42 -17.96
CA SER A 484 5.75 5.24 -19.17
C SER A 484 4.41 5.55 -19.86
N GLY A 485 3.32 4.89 -19.46
CA GLY A 485 1.96 5.07 -19.98
C GLY A 485 1.02 5.89 -19.08
N GLY A 486 1.54 6.49 -18.00
CA GLY A 486 0.79 7.28 -17.01
C GLY A 486 0.76 8.77 -17.25
#